data_AF-A0AA45WYR6-F1
#
_entry.id   AF-A0AA45WYR6-F1
#
_cell.length_a   1.000
_cell.length_b   1.000
_cell.length_c   1.000
_cell.angle_alpha   90.00
_cell.angle_beta   90.00
_cell.angle_gamma   90.00
#
_symmetry.space_group_name_H-M   'P 1'
#
loop_
_entity.id
_entity.type
_entity.pdbx_description
1 polymer ?
#
loop_
_entity_poly.entity_id
_entity_poly.type
_entity_poly.pdbx_seq_one_letter_code
_entity_poly.pdbx_strand_id
1 'polypeptide(L)'
;MKNSSQMMQAFLETAPYAKHLSMTDVAIAVCDREKYLGFFPGEALRFPVKAGDAIKKETVVSQSMQIGKPMSQRMGKELFGFPYIALATPVFEGAEVVGGVVYLVSTEHQERLLQMAETIATGIETLEESSGRMTTKADELLETGDTLEKMTQTALRQADTTEEITEMIKKISSQSNLLGLNASIEAARSGDSGKGFAVVADEIRKLAVSTNESVENIEKIMKDIREINRRIAEEVEQIRLTAKDQVASSAEVNEAIQSLDTIIRQLRQEAEQYA
;
A
#
# COMPACT_ATOMS: atom_id res chain seq x y z
N MET A 1 40.28 -60.19 9.56
CA MET A 1 40.38 -58.77 9.21
C MET A 1 39.88 -58.62 7.78
N LYS A 2 38.62 -58.19 7.57
CA LYS A 2 38.14 -57.83 6.23
C LYS A 2 38.90 -56.58 5.81
N ASN A 3 39.50 -56.58 4.62
CA ASN A 3 40.11 -55.38 4.04
C ASN A 3 39.06 -54.25 4.07
N SER A 4 39.32 -53.20 4.84
CA SER A 4 38.56 -51.95 4.71
C SER A 4 38.74 -51.45 3.28
N SER A 5 37.64 -51.25 2.56
CA SER A 5 37.67 -50.76 1.18
C SER A 5 38.48 -49.47 1.09
N GLN A 6 39.42 -49.39 0.14
CA GLN A 6 40.29 -48.22 0.01
C GLN A 6 39.49 -46.97 -0.38
N MET A 7 38.47 -47.14 -1.22
CA MET A 7 37.58 -46.05 -1.63
C MET A 7 36.76 -45.50 -0.46
N MET A 8 36.21 -46.37 0.38
CA MET A 8 35.45 -45.94 1.55
C MET A 8 36.32 -45.17 2.56
N GLN A 9 37.57 -45.62 2.75
CA GLN A 9 38.53 -44.92 3.60
C GLN A 9 38.89 -43.54 3.04
N ALA A 10 39.08 -43.41 1.72
CA ALA A 10 39.35 -42.13 1.09
C ALA A 10 38.20 -41.13 1.28
N PHE A 11 36.94 -41.57 1.15
CA PHE A 11 35.78 -40.72 1.46
C PHE A 11 35.72 -40.29 2.92
N LEU A 12 36.04 -41.18 3.87
CA LEU A 12 36.09 -40.82 5.30
C LEU A 12 37.15 -39.76 5.61
N GLU A 13 38.32 -39.85 4.98
CA GLU A 13 39.42 -38.91 5.20
C GLU A 13 39.18 -37.56 4.52
N THR A 14 38.45 -37.54 3.40
CA THR A 14 38.17 -36.31 2.63
C THR A 14 36.89 -35.60 3.05
N ALA A 15 35.91 -36.32 3.59
CA ALA A 15 34.61 -35.76 3.97
C ALA A 15 34.67 -34.55 4.93
N PRO A 16 35.59 -34.45 5.91
CA PRO A 16 35.72 -33.25 6.74
C PRO A 16 35.97 -31.96 5.94
N TYR A 17 36.65 -32.06 4.80
CA TYR A 17 37.01 -30.91 3.98
C TYR A 17 35.85 -30.41 3.12
N ALA A 18 34.80 -31.22 2.91
CA ALA A 18 33.69 -30.85 2.04
C ALA A 18 32.95 -29.59 2.50
N LYS A 19 32.88 -29.35 3.81
CA LYS A 19 32.32 -28.10 4.36
C LYS A 19 33.08 -26.85 3.87
N HIS A 20 34.38 -26.96 3.65
CA HIS A 20 35.21 -25.85 3.17
C HIS A 20 35.19 -25.68 1.64
N LEU A 21 34.61 -26.65 0.92
CA LEU A 21 34.53 -26.66 -0.54
C LEU A 21 33.15 -26.25 -1.06
N SER A 22 32.17 -26.09 -0.16
CA SER A 22 30.80 -25.67 -0.48
C SER A 22 30.54 -24.25 0.00
N MET A 23 29.77 -23.49 -0.78
CA MET A 23 29.26 -22.17 -0.36
C MET A 23 27.98 -22.26 0.47
N THR A 24 27.32 -23.42 0.48
CA THR A 24 26.11 -23.69 1.27
C THR A 24 26.41 -24.65 2.41
N ASP A 25 25.56 -24.63 3.44
CA ASP A 25 25.71 -25.56 4.56
C ASP A 25 25.47 -27.00 4.10
N VAL A 26 26.48 -27.84 4.31
CA VAL A 26 26.52 -29.22 3.81
C VAL A 26 27.00 -30.17 4.88
N ALA A 27 26.47 -31.39 4.84
CA ALA A 27 26.91 -32.48 5.68
C ALA A 27 27.14 -33.74 4.84
N ILE A 28 28.09 -34.57 5.26
CA ILE A 28 28.41 -35.82 4.57
C ILE A 28 28.21 -36.99 5.51
N ALA A 29 27.48 -38.01 5.06
CA ALA A 29 27.46 -39.32 5.68
C ALA A 29 28.18 -40.32 4.78
N VAL A 30 29.04 -41.15 5.36
CA VAL A 30 29.74 -42.23 4.67
C VAL A 30 29.31 -43.54 5.32
N CYS A 31 28.89 -44.53 4.54
CA CYS A 31 28.36 -45.78 5.06
C CYS A 31 28.82 -46.99 4.23
N ASP A 32 28.99 -48.14 4.88
CA ASP A 32 29.17 -49.41 4.17
C ASP A 32 27.79 -49.99 3.77
N ARG A 33 27.70 -51.27 3.42
CA ARG A 33 26.41 -51.90 3.05
C ARG A 33 25.45 -52.10 4.24
N GLU A 34 25.92 -51.98 5.47
CA GLU A 34 25.17 -52.35 6.69
C GLU A 34 25.01 -51.18 7.67
N LYS A 35 26.02 -50.31 7.81
CA LYS A 35 26.11 -49.28 8.85
C LYS A 35 26.82 -48.01 8.40
N TYR A 36 26.56 -46.91 9.11
CA TYR A 36 27.30 -45.66 8.95
C TYR A 36 28.74 -45.80 9.47
N LEU A 37 29.70 -45.42 8.64
CA LEU A 37 31.13 -45.38 8.97
C LEU A 37 31.52 -44.03 9.58
N GLY A 38 30.88 -42.94 9.14
CA GLY A 38 31.11 -41.61 9.66
C GLY A 38 30.04 -40.62 9.23
N PHE A 39 29.84 -39.59 10.04
CA PHE A 39 28.98 -38.45 9.74
C PHE A 39 29.72 -37.16 10.06
N PHE A 40 29.77 -36.26 9.09
CA PHE A 40 30.49 -35.00 9.13
C PHE A 40 29.45 -33.88 9.05
N PRO A 41 29.08 -33.28 10.21
CA PRO A 41 28.01 -32.29 10.28
C PRO A 41 28.38 -30.99 9.58
N GLY A 42 27.35 -30.33 9.06
CA GLY A 42 27.38 -28.91 8.72
C GLY A 42 27.17 -28.02 9.96
N GLU A 43 26.92 -26.74 9.75
CA GLU A 43 26.55 -25.79 10.79
C GLU A 43 25.16 -26.08 11.36
N ALA A 44 24.16 -26.15 10.48
CA ALA A 44 22.77 -26.45 10.78
C ALA A 44 22.44 -27.93 10.52
N LEU A 45 23.08 -28.57 9.53
CA LEU A 45 22.93 -29.99 9.22
C LEU A 45 23.66 -30.89 10.24
N ARG A 46 23.16 -30.91 11.48
CA ARG A 46 23.68 -31.74 12.57
C ARG A 46 22.82 -33.00 12.72
N PHE A 47 23.27 -34.09 12.13
CA PHE A 47 22.53 -35.35 12.15
C PHE A 47 22.78 -36.11 13.46
N PRO A 48 21.77 -36.83 13.99
CA PRO A 48 21.90 -37.52 15.29
C PRO A 48 22.60 -38.88 15.23
N VAL A 49 22.98 -39.37 14.03
CA VAL A 49 23.50 -40.72 13.83
C VAL A 49 25.02 -40.77 14.04
N LYS A 50 25.47 -41.85 14.67
CA LYS A 50 26.89 -42.08 15.02
C LYS A 50 27.48 -43.17 14.12
N ALA A 51 28.80 -43.15 13.99
CA ALA A 51 29.52 -44.26 13.38
C ALA A 51 29.16 -45.57 14.11
N GLY A 52 28.74 -46.59 13.34
CA GLY A 52 28.26 -47.87 13.84
C GLY A 52 26.75 -48.09 13.75
N ASP A 53 25.95 -47.02 13.59
CA ASP A 53 24.50 -47.14 13.49
C ASP A 53 24.08 -47.85 12.19
N ALA A 54 23.05 -48.70 12.26
CA ALA A 54 22.58 -49.46 11.11
C ALA A 54 21.85 -48.58 10.08
N ILE A 55 22.05 -48.89 8.79
CA ILE A 55 21.35 -48.22 7.69
C ILE A 55 19.95 -48.85 7.57
N LYS A 56 18.91 -48.01 7.66
CA LYS A 56 17.53 -48.47 7.42
C LYS A 56 17.29 -48.64 5.92
N LYS A 57 16.48 -49.65 5.56
CA LYS A 57 16.22 -49.99 4.14
C LYS A 57 15.53 -48.87 3.38
N GLU A 58 14.75 -48.03 4.08
CA GLU A 58 14.00 -46.92 3.48
C GLU A 58 14.87 -45.70 3.17
N THR A 59 16.13 -45.67 3.62
CA THR A 59 17.03 -44.53 3.37
C THR A 59 17.39 -44.40 1.90
N VAL A 60 17.59 -43.16 1.44
CA VAL A 60 18.00 -42.83 0.06
C VAL A 60 19.30 -43.55 -0.31
N VAL A 61 20.24 -43.67 0.63
CA VAL A 61 21.52 -44.34 0.40
C VAL A 61 21.40 -45.86 0.26
N SER A 62 20.51 -46.50 1.03
CA SER A 62 20.21 -47.93 0.87
C SER A 62 19.64 -48.21 -0.51
N GLN A 63 18.69 -47.40 -0.97
CA GLN A 63 18.07 -47.55 -2.29
C GLN A 63 19.08 -47.30 -3.43
N SER A 64 19.89 -46.25 -3.30
CA SER A 64 20.95 -45.91 -4.26
C SER A 64 21.97 -47.05 -4.41
N MET A 65 22.39 -47.67 -3.30
CA MET A 65 23.28 -48.83 -3.32
C MET A 65 22.66 -50.07 -3.96
N GLN A 66 21.35 -50.31 -3.75
CA GLN A 66 20.64 -51.45 -4.37
C GLN A 66 20.49 -51.29 -5.88
N ILE A 67 20.17 -50.08 -6.34
CA ILE A 67 20.01 -49.76 -7.76
C ILE A 67 21.37 -49.63 -8.45
N GLY A 68 22.42 -49.30 -7.70
CA GLY A 68 23.76 -49.05 -8.23
C GLY A 68 23.85 -47.73 -9.01
N LYS A 69 22.99 -46.75 -8.73
CA LYS A 69 22.99 -45.43 -9.37
C LYS A 69 22.85 -44.30 -8.34
N PRO A 70 23.39 -43.11 -8.60
CA PRO A 70 23.13 -41.93 -7.77
C PRO A 70 21.63 -41.64 -7.69
N MET A 71 21.18 -41.20 -6.51
CA MET A 71 19.81 -40.79 -6.24
C MET A 71 19.79 -39.45 -5.53
N SER A 72 18.86 -38.60 -5.91
CA SER A 72 18.57 -37.34 -5.23
C SER A 72 17.14 -37.38 -4.70
N GLN A 73 16.94 -36.96 -3.45
CA GLN A 73 15.61 -36.80 -2.87
C GLN A 73 15.56 -35.54 -2.02
N ARG A 74 14.54 -34.70 -2.26
CA ARG A 74 14.20 -33.59 -1.36
C ARG A 74 13.50 -34.15 -0.13
N MET A 75 13.98 -33.73 1.03
CA MET A 75 13.52 -34.15 2.33
C MET A 75 12.81 -32.97 3.02
N GLY A 76 11.77 -33.27 3.80
CA GLY A 76 11.05 -32.28 4.58
C GLY A 76 11.80 -31.82 5.82
N LYS A 77 11.10 -31.07 6.68
CA LYS A 77 11.66 -30.44 7.88
C LYS A 77 11.74 -31.38 9.08
N GLU A 78 11.32 -32.64 8.94
CA GLU A 78 11.07 -33.56 10.06
C GLU A 78 12.34 -33.90 10.83
N LEU A 79 13.49 -33.95 10.14
CA LEU A 79 14.74 -34.43 10.73
C LEU A 79 15.63 -33.32 11.27
N PHE A 80 15.67 -32.17 10.59
CA PHE A 80 16.56 -31.05 10.94
C PHE A 80 15.83 -29.75 11.29
N GLY A 81 14.49 -29.72 11.22
CA GLY A 81 13.69 -28.50 11.40
C GLY A 81 13.62 -27.60 10.15
N PHE A 82 14.37 -27.94 9.10
CA PHE A 82 14.39 -27.27 7.81
C PHE A 82 14.54 -28.30 6.67
N PRO A 83 14.14 -27.97 5.43
CA PRO A 83 14.19 -28.89 4.31
C PRO A 83 15.61 -28.92 3.72
N TYR A 84 15.93 -30.06 3.13
CA TYR A 84 17.26 -30.34 2.61
C TYR A 84 17.17 -31.32 1.44
N ILE A 85 18.20 -31.35 0.61
CA ILE A 85 18.32 -32.36 -0.45
C ILE A 85 19.35 -33.38 0.01
N ALA A 86 18.99 -34.66 -0.09
CA ALA A 86 19.88 -35.79 0.11
C ALA A 86 20.32 -36.35 -1.25
N LEU A 87 21.61 -36.24 -1.54
CA LEU A 87 22.26 -36.82 -2.71
C LEU A 87 23.02 -38.07 -2.27
N ALA A 88 22.46 -39.24 -2.55
CA ALA A 88 23.13 -40.50 -2.31
C ALA A 88 23.87 -40.98 -3.56
N THR A 89 25.13 -41.37 -3.39
CA THR A 89 25.95 -41.94 -4.46
C THR A 89 26.49 -43.30 -3.99
N PRO A 90 26.29 -44.39 -4.77
CA PRO A 90 26.90 -45.66 -4.45
C PRO A 90 28.39 -45.61 -4.78
N VAL A 91 29.21 -46.12 -3.89
CA VAL A 91 30.67 -46.21 -4.05
C VAL A 91 31.03 -47.60 -4.52
N PHE A 92 31.85 -47.69 -5.57
CA PHE A 92 32.26 -48.95 -6.18
C PHE A 92 33.74 -49.22 -5.96
N GLU A 93 34.09 -50.49 -5.78
CA GLU A 93 35.47 -50.99 -5.86
C GLU A 93 35.47 -52.13 -6.89
N GLY A 94 35.99 -51.85 -8.08
CA GLY A 94 35.77 -52.70 -9.26
C GLY A 94 34.29 -52.70 -9.68
N ALA A 95 33.68 -53.87 -9.82
CA ALA A 95 32.27 -54.02 -10.20
C ALA A 95 31.31 -54.12 -9.00
N GLU A 96 31.83 -54.09 -7.76
CA GLU A 96 31.02 -54.26 -6.55
C GLU A 96 30.77 -52.93 -5.84
N VAL A 97 29.51 -52.70 -5.44
CA VAL A 97 29.14 -51.56 -4.57
C VAL A 97 29.70 -51.82 -3.17
N VAL A 98 30.69 -51.08 -2.70
CA VAL A 98 31.29 -51.31 -1.36
C VAL A 98 30.62 -50.50 -0.25
N GLY A 99 29.86 -49.48 -0.61
CA GLY A 99 29.15 -48.61 0.32
C GLY A 99 28.48 -47.44 -0.40
N GLY A 100 28.16 -46.40 0.35
CA GLY A 100 27.51 -45.20 -0.17
C GLY A 100 27.99 -43.94 0.54
N VAL A 101 27.93 -42.83 -0.19
CA VAL A 101 28.16 -41.49 0.33
C VAL A 101 26.87 -40.70 0.17
N VAL A 102 26.47 -40.02 1.24
CA VAL A 102 25.32 -39.11 1.23
C VAL A 102 25.83 -37.70 1.42
N TYR A 103 25.54 -36.85 0.46
CA TYR A 103 25.76 -35.42 0.55
C TYR A 103 24.42 -34.75 0.84
N LEU A 104 24.35 -34.08 1.99
CA LEU A 104 23.18 -33.33 2.43
C LEU A 104 23.46 -31.85 2.18
N VAL A 105 22.52 -31.15 1.55
CA VAL A 105 22.59 -29.71 1.32
C VAL A 105 21.32 -29.04 1.83
N SER A 106 21.46 -28.00 2.64
CA SER A 106 20.33 -27.22 3.16
C SER A 106 19.70 -26.39 2.03
N THR A 107 18.38 -26.42 1.91
CA THR A 107 17.62 -25.54 0.99
C THR A 107 16.95 -24.37 1.72
N GLU A 108 17.24 -24.18 3.01
CA GLU A 108 16.59 -23.18 3.86
C GLU A 108 16.83 -21.75 3.36
N HIS A 109 18.04 -21.45 2.87
CA HIS A 109 18.38 -20.13 2.35
C HIS A 109 17.58 -19.82 1.07
N GLN A 110 17.51 -20.77 0.14
CA GLN A 110 16.76 -20.63 -1.12
C GLN A 110 15.26 -20.43 -0.86
N GLU A 111 14.68 -21.25 0.03
CA GLU A 111 13.25 -21.13 0.38
C GLU A 111 12.93 -19.78 1.02
N ARG A 112 13.84 -19.25 1.85
CA ARG A 112 13.69 -17.92 2.44
C ARG A 112 13.72 -16.84 1.38
N LEU A 113 14.64 -16.90 0.42
CA LEU A 113 14.70 -15.93 -0.69
C LEU A 113 13.44 -15.98 -1.56
N LEU A 114 12.96 -17.19 -1.88
CA LEU A 114 11.71 -17.37 -2.64
C LEU A 114 10.49 -16.84 -1.88
N GLN A 115 10.40 -17.10 -0.57
CA GLN A 115 9.33 -16.59 0.29
C GLN A 115 9.38 -15.06 0.40
N MET A 116 10.58 -14.47 0.50
CA MET A 116 10.75 -13.01 0.47
C MET A 116 10.29 -12.44 -0.88
N ALA A 117 10.66 -13.06 -1.99
CA ALA A 117 10.23 -12.65 -3.32
C ALA A 117 8.70 -12.73 -3.49
N GLU A 118 8.06 -13.77 -2.97
CA GLU A 118 6.60 -13.91 -2.96
C GLU A 118 5.93 -12.82 -2.11
N THR A 119 6.46 -12.56 -0.91
CA THR A 119 5.92 -11.51 -0.02
C THR A 119 6.01 -10.13 -0.66
N ILE A 120 7.15 -9.82 -1.32
CA ILE A 120 7.32 -8.56 -2.04
C ILE A 120 6.36 -8.50 -3.24
N ALA A 121 6.17 -9.60 -3.99
CA ALA A 121 5.24 -9.64 -5.12
C ALA A 121 3.79 -9.32 -4.69
N THR A 122 3.30 -9.93 -3.62
CA THR A 122 1.98 -9.58 -3.07
C THR A 122 1.91 -8.12 -2.62
N GLY A 123 3.00 -7.60 -2.04
CA GLY A 123 3.12 -6.19 -1.66
C GLY A 123 3.04 -5.23 -2.86
N ILE A 124 3.65 -5.60 -3.99
CA ILE A 124 3.56 -4.85 -5.26
C ILE A 124 2.11 -4.79 -5.73
N GLU A 125 1.38 -5.91 -5.77
CA GLU A 125 -0.03 -5.93 -6.19
C GLU A 125 -0.88 -4.97 -5.34
N THR A 126 -0.60 -4.91 -4.03
CA THR A 126 -1.31 -3.98 -3.12
C THR A 126 -0.95 -2.52 -3.38
N LEU A 127 0.33 -2.24 -3.69
CA LEU A 127 0.80 -0.89 -4.04
C LEU A 127 0.25 -0.43 -5.40
N GLU A 128 0.16 -1.31 -6.39
CA GLU A 128 -0.44 -1.02 -7.70
C GLU A 128 -1.92 -0.63 -7.54
N GLU A 129 -2.69 -1.42 -6.79
CA GLU A 129 -4.09 -1.10 -6.50
C GLU A 129 -4.22 0.24 -5.77
N SER A 130 -3.37 0.48 -4.76
CA SER A 130 -3.36 1.73 -4.00
C SER A 130 -3.02 2.94 -4.87
N SER A 131 -2.01 2.82 -5.74
CA SER A 131 -1.59 3.84 -6.70
C SER A 131 -2.70 4.15 -7.71
N GLY A 132 -3.36 3.13 -8.24
CA GLY A 132 -4.51 3.29 -9.13
C GLY A 132 -5.66 4.04 -8.45
N ARG A 133 -5.99 3.67 -7.20
CA ARG A 133 -7.01 4.36 -6.39
C ARG A 133 -6.63 5.81 -6.10
N MET A 134 -5.35 6.11 -5.87
CA MET A 134 -4.88 7.48 -5.69
C MET A 134 -5.12 8.33 -6.92
N THR A 135 -4.81 7.81 -8.12
CA THR A 135 -5.06 8.52 -9.37
C THR A 135 -6.55 8.79 -9.57
N THR A 136 -7.41 7.78 -9.40
CA THR A 136 -8.87 7.96 -9.51
C THR A 136 -9.41 8.99 -8.51
N LYS A 137 -8.91 8.99 -7.27
CA LYS A 137 -9.31 9.99 -6.26
C LYS A 137 -8.84 11.39 -6.58
N ALA A 138 -7.69 11.54 -7.23
CA ALA A 138 -7.23 12.85 -7.72
C ALA A 138 -8.18 13.39 -8.81
N ASP A 139 -8.63 12.55 -9.73
CA ASP A 139 -9.61 12.93 -10.75
C ASP A 139 -10.96 13.34 -10.13
N GLU A 140 -11.46 12.58 -9.15
CA GLU A 140 -12.68 12.92 -8.41
C GLU A 140 -12.57 14.26 -7.66
N LEU A 141 -11.38 14.57 -7.10
CA LEU A 141 -11.11 15.86 -6.44
C LEU A 141 -11.16 17.02 -7.44
N LEU A 142 -10.59 16.84 -8.64
CA LEU A 142 -10.64 17.86 -9.68
C LEU A 142 -12.08 18.12 -10.14
N GLU A 143 -12.88 17.07 -10.35
CA GLU A 143 -14.30 17.21 -10.70
C GLU A 143 -15.11 17.91 -9.60
N THR A 144 -14.81 17.59 -8.33
CA THR A 144 -15.40 18.25 -7.17
C THR A 144 -15.03 19.74 -7.14
N GLY A 145 -13.77 20.07 -7.39
CA GLY A 145 -13.28 21.44 -7.50
C GLY A 145 -14.01 22.24 -8.59
N ASP A 146 -14.14 21.68 -9.79
CA ASP A 146 -14.87 22.30 -10.91
C ASP A 146 -16.35 22.52 -10.58
N THR A 147 -16.97 21.57 -9.86
CA THR A 147 -18.36 21.69 -9.42
C THR A 147 -18.54 22.82 -8.41
N LEU A 148 -17.65 22.90 -7.42
CA LEU A 148 -17.63 23.97 -6.42
C LEU A 148 -17.40 25.34 -7.06
N GLU A 149 -16.53 25.43 -8.06
CA GLU A 149 -16.30 26.67 -8.80
C GLU A 149 -17.59 27.15 -9.49
N LYS A 150 -18.30 26.26 -10.20
CA LYS A 150 -19.59 26.56 -10.84
C LYS A 150 -20.67 27.00 -9.84
N MET A 151 -20.73 26.33 -8.68
CA MET A 151 -21.65 26.68 -7.59
C MET A 151 -21.34 28.08 -7.05
N THR A 152 -20.07 28.38 -6.80
CA THR A 152 -19.60 29.69 -6.30
C THR A 152 -19.95 30.80 -7.29
N GLN A 153 -19.69 30.59 -8.59
CA GLN A 153 -20.08 31.55 -9.64
C GLN A 153 -21.59 31.78 -9.68
N THR A 154 -22.40 30.73 -9.48
CA THR A 154 -23.85 30.85 -9.46
C THR A 154 -24.34 31.62 -8.24
N ALA A 155 -23.77 31.35 -7.06
CA ALA A 155 -24.09 32.06 -5.82
C ALA A 155 -23.73 33.54 -5.92
N LEU A 156 -22.59 33.89 -6.53
CA LEU A 156 -22.20 35.28 -6.77
C LEU A 156 -23.20 36.01 -7.69
N ARG A 157 -23.63 35.40 -8.80
CA ARG A 157 -24.66 35.99 -9.68
C ARG A 157 -26.00 36.20 -8.97
N GLN A 158 -26.37 35.29 -8.06
CA GLN A 158 -27.59 35.44 -7.25
C GLN A 158 -27.44 36.56 -6.22
N ALA A 159 -26.26 36.73 -5.62
CA ALA A 159 -25.97 37.83 -4.72
C ALA A 159 -26.03 39.18 -5.46
N ASP A 160 -25.45 39.28 -6.66
CA ASP A 160 -25.52 40.48 -7.50
C ASP A 160 -26.98 40.85 -7.84
N THR A 161 -27.77 39.87 -8.30
CA THR A 161 -29.22 40.07 -8.57
C THR A 161 -29.98 40.54 -7.31
N THR A 162 -29.64 39.98 -6.14
CA THR A 162 -30.27 40.37 -4.87
C THR A 162 -29.91 41.81 -4.49
N GLU A 163 -28.67 42.22 -4.72
CA GLU A 163 -28.22 43.59 -4.49
C GLU A 163 -29.02 44.59 -5.35
N GLU A 164 -29.19 44.30 -6.64
CA GLU A 164 -30.03 45.12 -7.55
C GLU A 164 -31.47 45.28 -7.03
N ILE A 165 -32.07 44.19 -6.54
CA ILE A 165 -33.42 44.21 -5.96
C ILE A 165 -33.44 45.06 -4.69
N THR A 166 -32.46 44.90 -3.79
CA THR A 166 -32.39 45.68 -2.55
C THR A 166 -32.21 47.16 -2.82
N GLU A 167 -31.42 47.56 -3.82
CA GLU A 167 -31.31 48.96 -4.24
C GLU A 167 -32.65 49.52 -4.72
N MET A 168 -33.41 48.74 -5.49
CA MET A 168 -34.74 49.12 -5.94
C MET A 168 -35.69 49.33 -4.76
N ILE A 169 -35.71 48.40 -3.79
CA ILE A 169 -36.55 48.51 -2.59
C ILE A 169 -36.16 49.73 -1.76
N LYS A 170 -34.85 50.01 -1.61
CA LYS A 170 -34.34 51.20 -0.92
C LYS A 170 -34.81 52.50 -1.56
N LYS A 171 -34.84 52.55 -2.90
CA LYS A 171 -35.40 53.68 -3.67
C LYS A 171 -36.90 53.84 -3.42
N ILE A 172 -37.67 52.76 -3.50
CA ILE A 172 -39.13 52.76 -3.25
C ILE A 172 -39.43 53.20 -1.81
N SER A 173 -38.70 52.66 -0.84
CA SER A 173 -38.85 53.02 0.57
C SER A 173 -38.53 54.50 0.83
N SER A 174 -37.42 55.01 0.27
CA SER A 174 -37.07 56.43 0.37
C SER A 174 -38.13 57.34 -0.23
N GLN A 175 -38.69 56.97 -1.39
CA GLN A 175 -39.82 57.69 -2.00
C GLN A 175 -41.07 57.62 -1.14
N SER A 176 -41.38 56.46 -0.55
CA SER A 176 -42.55 56.25 0.31
C SER A 176 -42.45 57.07 1.61
N ASN A 177 -41.25 57.16 2.19
CA ASN A 177 -40.98 58.02 3.34
C ASN A 177 -41.19 59.51 3.01
N LEU A 178 -40.72 59.96 1.83
CA LEU A 178 -40.95 61.33 1.37
C LEU A 178 -42.43 61.62 1.09
N LEU A 179 -43.16 60.66 0.49
CA LEU A 179 -44.60 60.77 0.27
C LEU A 179 -45.37 60.84 1.60
N GLY A 180 -45.02 59.97 2.55
CA GLY A 180 -45.59 59.98 3.90
C GLY A 180 -45.30 61.30 4.62
N LEU A 181 -44.09 61.84 4.51
CA LEU A 181 -43.73 63.15 5.06
C LEU A 181 -44.57 64.28 4.47
N ASN A 182 -44.71 64.33 3.15
CA ASN A 182 -45.53 65.33 2.47
C ASN A 182 -47.00 65.21 2.89
N ALA A 183 -47.52 63.99 3.02
CA ALA A 183 -48.88 63.74 3.49
C ALA A 183 -49.08 64.17 4.97
N SER A 184 -48.10 63.93 5.84
CA SER A 184 -48.15 64.39 7.24
C SER A 184 -48.17 65.93 7.32
N ILE A 185 -47.42 66.62 6.47
CA ILE A 185 -47.40 68.09 6.39
C ILE A 185 -48.78 68.62 5.95
N GLU A 186 -49.37 68.06 4.90
CA GLU A 186 -50.66 68.51 4.40
C GLU A 186 -51.82 68.17 5.35
N ALA A 187 -51.72 67.04 6.06
CA ALA A 187 -52.65 66.68 7.13
C ALA A 187 -52.60 67.68 8.29
N ALA A 188 -51.40 68.12 8.70
CA ALA A 188 -51.24 69.16 9.72
C ALA A 188 -51.82 70.51 9.25
N ARG A 189 -51.64 70.84 7.96
CA ARG A 189 -52.18 72.07 7.35
C ARG A 189 -53.71 72.10 7.33
N SER A 190 -54.35 70.94 7.16
CA SER A 190 -55.80 70.78 7.15
C SER A 190 -56.45 70.82 8.55
N GLY A 191 -55.66 71.00 9.62
CA GLY A 191 -56.15 71.14 10.98
C GLY A 191 -56.95 69.92 11.46
N ASP A 192 -58.13 70.16 12.05
CA ASP A 192 -58.96 69.08 12.62
C ASP A 192 -59.45 68.07 11.58
N SER A 193 -59.68 68.49 10.34
CA SER A 193 -60.10 67.59 9.24
C SER A 193 -58.99 66.65 8.77
N GLY A 194 -57.72 66.95 9.07
CA GLY A 194 -56.56 66.17 8.66
C GLY A 194 -56.10 65.11 9.68
N LYS A 195 -56.67 65.07 10.89
CA LYS A 195 -56.19 64.19 11.99
C LYS A 195 -56.13 62.71 11.61
N GLY A 196 -57.13 62.19 10.90
CA GLY A 196 -57.14 60.79 10.42
C GLY A 196 -56.05 60.51 9.38
N PHE A 197 -55.84 61.45 8.45
CA PHE A 197 -54.78 61.36 7.44
C PHE A 197 -53.38 61.45 8.05
N ALA A 198 -53.21 62.22 9.12
CA ALA A 198 -51.93 62.33 9.83
C ALA A 198 -51.47 60.98 10.41
N VAL A 199 -52.40 60.19 10.96
CA VAL A 199 -52.09 58.84 11.50
C VAL A 199 -51.63 57.91 10.38
N VAL A 200 -52.33 57.88 9.25
CA VAL A 200 -51.96 57.05 8.10
C VAL A 200 -50.61 57.46 7.52
N ALA A 201 -50.35 58.76 7.41
CA ALA A 201 -49.09 59.28 6.89
C ALA A 201 -47.89 58.92 7.80
N ASP A 202 -48.06 58.95 9.12
CA ASP A 202 -47.04 58.54 10.08
C ASP A 202 -46.76 57.02 10.01
N GLU A 203 -47.81 56.21 9.80
CA GLU A 203 -47.67 54.77 9.60
C GLU A 203 -46.90 54.43 8.32
N ILE A 204 -47.18 55.12 7.21
CA ILE A 204 -46.43 54.98 5.95
C ILE A 204 -44.95 55.29 6.16
N ARG A 205 -44.62 56.36 6.92
CA ARG A 205 -43.22 56.69 7.23
C ARG A 205 -42.54 55.61 8.06
N LYS A 206 -43.21 55.10 9.10
CA LYS A 206 -42.68 54.00 9.93
C LYS A 206 -42.40 52.76 9.11
N LEU A 207 -43.33 52.38 8.22
CA LEU A 207 -43.16 51.24 7.31
C LEU A 207 -41.97 51.45 6.36
N ALA A 208 -41.79 52.65 5.82
CA ALA A 208 -40.64 52.96 4.98
C ALA A 208 -39.31 52.87 5.76
N VAL A 209 -39.22 53.47 6.96
CA VAL A 209 -38.01 53.37 7.79
C VAL A 209 -37.69 51.90 8.11
N SER A 210 -38.67 51.12 8.55
CA SER A 210 -38.50 49.69 8.84
C SER A 210 -38.09 48.87 7.61
N THR A 211 -38.60 49.25 6.42
CA THR A 211 -38.19 48.64 5.14
C THR A 211 -36.72 48.93 4.84
N ASN A 212 -36.25 50.17 5.07
CA ASN A 212 -34.83 50.51 4.87
C ASN A 212 -33.92 49.75 5.83
N GLU A 213 -34.28 49.65 7.11
CA GLU A 213 -33.54 48.86 8.10
C GLU A 213 -33.45 47.38 7.68
N SER A 214 -34.55 46.84 7.14
CA SER A 214 -34.58 45.46 6.61
C SER A 214 -33.65 45.29 5.41
N VAL A 215 -33.63 46.25 4.48
CA VAL A 215 -32.72 46.26 3.33
C VAL A 215 -31.26 46.31 3.78
N GLU A 216 -30.91 47.17 4.74
CA GLU A 216 -29.54 47.25 5.27
C GLU A 216 -29.08 45.92 5.90
N ASN A 217 -29.98 45.17 6.52
CA ASN A 217 -29.67 43.84 7.03
C ASN A 217 -29.44 42.83 5.90
N ILE A 218 -30.22 42.90 4.80
CA ILE A 218 -29.98 42.05 3.62
C ILE A 218 -28.62 42.38 2.98
N GLU A 219 -28.28 43.67 2.85
CA GLU A 219 -26.97 44.12 2.34
C GLU A 219 -25.81 43.53 3.17
N LYS A 220 -25.94 43.44 4.50
CA LYS A 220 -24.95 42.79 5.37
C LYS A 220 -24.84 41.29 5.08
N ILE A 221 -25.96 40.58 4.98
CA ILE A 221 -25.97 39.14 4.66
C ILE A 221 -25.32 38.90 3.29
N MET A 222 -25.54 39.76 2.30
CA MET A 222 -24.90 39.64 0.99
C MET A 222 -23.37 39.80 1.06
N LYS A 223 -22.86 40.69 1.93
CA LYS A 223 -21.41 40.80 2.17
C LYS A 223 -20.85 39.51 2.75
N ASP A 224 -21.53 38.92 3.73
CA ASP A 224 -21.10 37.65 4.35
C ASP A 224 -21.10 36.51 3.31
N ILE A 225 -22.10 36.44 2.44
CA ILE A 225 -22.16 35.46 1.33
C ILE A 225 -20.97 35.65 0.36
N ARG A 226 -20.61 36.89 0.01
CA ARG A 226 -19.43 37.15 -0.84
C ARG A 226 -18.14 36.70 -0.15
N GLU A 227 -18.00 36.92 1.16
CA GLU A 227 -16.84 36.46 1.92
C GLU A 227 -16.74 34.93 1.95
N ILE A 228 -17.85 34.24 2.20
CA ILE A 228 -17.92 32.77 2.18
C ILE A 228 -17.52 32.25 0.79
N ASN A 229 -18.04 32.83 -0.29
CA ASN A 229 -17.69 32.44 -1.66
C ASN A 229 -16.18 32.65 -1.95
N ARG A 230 -15.59 33.73 -1.45
CA ARG A 230 -14.15 33.98 -1.57
C ARG A 230 -13.34 32.87 -0.90
N ARG A 231 -13.75 32.43 0.30
CA ARG A 231 -13.10 31.31 1.01
C ARG A 231 -13.26 29.99 0.27
N ILE A 232 -14.44 29.71 -0.29
CA ILE A 232 -14.67 28.51 -1.10
C ILE A 232 -13.73 28.51 -2.32
N ALA A 233 -13.53 29.65 -2.98
CA ALA A 233 -12.59 29.74 -4.11
C ALA A 233 -11.14 29.43 -3.69
N GLU A 234 -10.71 29.88 -2.51
CA GLU A 234 -9.39 29.54 -1.95
C GLU A 234 -9.26 28.03 -1.69
N GLU A 235 -10.29 27.41 -1.11
CA GLU A 235 -10.32 25.96 -0.85
C GLU A 235 -10.33 25.14 -2.16
N VAL A 236 -11.02 25.61 -3.21
CA VAL A 236 -10.98 24.96 -4.53
C VAL A 236 -9.56 24.95 -5.10
N GLU A 237 -8.79 26.02 -4.92
CA GLU A 237 -7.39 26.03 -5.35
C GLU A 237 -6.54 25.03 -4.54
N GLN A 238 -6.77 24.91 -3.23
CA GLN A 238 -6.11 23.89 -2.41
C GLN A 238 -6.47 22.46 -2.84
N ILE A 239 -7.71 22.22 -3.25
CA ILE A 239 -8.15 20.94 -3.82
C ILE A 239 -7.36 20.62 -5.10
N ARG A 240 -7.17 21.60 -6.00
CA ARG A 240 -6.39 21.40 -7.24
C ARG A 240 -4.93 21.07 -6.95
N LEU A 241 -4.31 21.76 -5.99
CA LEU A 241 -2.93 21.48 -5.57
C LEU A 241 -2.82 20.07 -4.98
N THR A 242 -3.72 19.70 -4.07
CA THR A 242 -3.75 18.37 -3.45
C THR A 242 -3.91 17.26 -4.48
N ALA A 243 -4.80 17.43 -5.46
CA ALA A 243 -4.99 16.46 -6.53
C ALA A 243 -3.72 16.29 -7.37
N LYS A 244 -3.03 17.40 -7.69
CA LYS A 244 -1.76 17.36 -8.42
C LYS A 244 -0.65 16.62 -7.65
N ASP A 245 -0.53 16.89 -6.35
CA ASP A 245 0.46 16.22 -5.50
C ASP A 245 0.16 14.72 -5.37
N GLN A 246 -1.11 14.33 -5.36
CA GLN A 246 -1.53 12.94 -5.32
C GLN A 246 -1.17 12.19 -6.62
N VAL A 247 -1.28 12.83 -7.78
CA VAL A 247 -0.82 12.26 -9.07
C VAL A 247 0.71 12.11 -9.07
N ALA A 248 1.44 13.10 -8.58
CA ALA A 248 2.90 13.01 -8.48
C ALA A 248 3.34 11.87 -7.55
N SER A 249 2.70 11.75 -6.38
CA SER A 249 2.97 10.67 -5.43
C SER A 249 2.67 9.28 -6.03
N SER A 250 1.60 9.16 -6.82
CA SER A 250 1.29 7.90 -7.54
C SER A 250 2.38 7.54 -8.56
N ALA A 251 2.95 8.53 -9.26
CA ALA A 251 4.08 8.30 -10.16
C ALA A 251 5.32 7.78 -9.41
N GLU A 252 5.66 8.37 -8.26
CA GLU A 252 6.77 7.91 -7.41
C GLU A 252 6.55 6.47 -6.89
N VAL A 253 5.32 6.12 -6.50
CA VAL A 253 4.97 4.75 -6.12
C VAL A 253 5.18 3.78 -7.28
N ASN A 254 4.80 4.16 -8.49
CA ASN A 254 5.00 3.33 -9.68
C ASN A 254 6.49 3.12 -10.00
N GLU A 255 7.33 4.12 -9.80
CA GLU A 255 8.79 3.96 -9.92
C GLU A 255 9.35 3.01 -8.85
N ALA A 256 8.88 3.12 -7.60
CA ALA A 256 9.27 2.20 -6.54
C ALA A 256 8.86 0.75 -6.84
N ILE A 257 7.68 0.54 -7.42
CA ILE A 257 7.21 -0.77 -7.87
C ILE A 257 8.17 -1.37 -8.91
N GLN A 258 8.60 -0.59 -9.91
CA GLN A 258 9.57 -1.06 -10.92
C GLN A 258 10.92 -1.47 -10.30
N SER A 259 11.35 -0.75 -9.27
CA SER A 259 12.54 -1.13 -8.50
C SER A 259 12.34 -2.44 -7.74
N LEU A 260 11.18 -2.62 -7.09
CA LEU A 260 10.85 -3.86 -6.37
C LEU A 260 10.76 -5.07 -7.31
N ASP A 261 10.21 -4.90 -8.52
CA ASP A 261 10.20 -5.94 -9.56
C ASP A 261 11.61 -6.38 -9.98
N THR A 262 12.55 -5.44 -9.98
CA THR A 262 13.96 -5.75 -10.26
C THR A 262 14.57 -6.55 -9.11
N ILE A 263 14.26 -6.17 -7.87
CA ILE A 263 14.71 -6.89 -6.66
C ILE A 263 14.13 -8.31 -6.61
N ILE A 264 12.85 -8.51 -6.92
CA ILE A 264 12.22 -9.84 -7.00
C ILE A 264 12.97 -10.74 -7.99
N ARG A 265 13.30 -10.20 -9.18
CA ARG A 265 14.05 -10.95 -10.20
C ARG A 265 15.44 -11.35 -9.69
N GLN A 266 16.14 -10.45 -8.99
CA GLN A 266 17.43 -10.74 -8.38
C GLN A 266 17.33 -11.82 -7.29
N LEU A 267 16.34 -11.71 -6.39
CA LEU A 267 16.11 -12.71 -5.33
C LEU A 267 15.81 -14.10 -5.90
N ARG A 268 15.00 -14.18 -6.96
CA ARG A 268 14.72 -15.45 -7.65
C ARG A 268 15.97 -16.03 -8.30
N GLN A 269 16.75 -15.19 -8.97
CA GLN A 269 18.01 -15.62 -9.58
C GLN A 269 19.01 -16.13 -8.53
N GLU A 270 19.15 -15.42 -7.40
CA GLU A 270 20.00 -15.88 -6.29
C GLU A 270 19.50 -17.20 -5.70
N ALA A 271 18.19 -17.38 -5.54
CA ALA A 271 17.62 -18.64 -5.06
C ALA A 271 17.90 -19.82 -6.01
N GLU A 272 17.87 -19.59 -7.33
CA GLU A 272 18.16 -20.60 -8.35
C GLU A 272 19.66 -20.88 -8.49
N GLN A 273 20.53 -19.90 -8.26
CA GLN A 273 21.99 -20.05 -8.44
C GLN A 273 22.64 -21.03 -7.45
N TYR A 274 21.97 -21.34 -6.34
CA TYR A 274 22.46 -22.28 -5.32
C TYR A 274 21.76 -23.65 -5.35
N ALA A 275 20.78 -23.87 -6.25
CA ALA A 275 19.99 -25.11 -6.36
C ALA A 275 20.66 -26.16 -7.24
#